data_AF-A0A661Q9Z9-F1
#
_entry.id   AF-A0A661Q9Z9-F1
#
_cell.length_a   1.000
_cell.length_b   1.000
_cell.length_c   1.000
_cell.angle_alpha   90.00
_cell.angle_beta   90.00
_cell.angle_gamma   90.00
#
_symmetry.space_group_name_H-M   'P 1'
#
loop_
_entity.id
_entity.type
_entity.pdbx_description
1 polymer ?
#
loop_
_entity_poly.entity_id
_entity_poly.type
_entity_poly.pdbx_seq_one_letter_code
_entity_poly.pdbx_strand_id
1 'polypeptide(L)' 'GVMKTLLDKNLLRILGKKDVPGRPLIYGTSRHFLELFGLRDLADLPTLKEFTALDPELAVADPLEPEADGAL' A
#
# COMPACT_ATOMS: atom_id res chain seq x y z
N GLY A 1 -11.35 -0.13 -12.99
CA GLY A 1 -10.28 -0.93 -12.37
C GLY A 1 -9.59 -0.09 -11.32
N VAL A 2 -9.18 -0.69 -10.20
CA VAL A 2 -8.68 0.03 -9.01
C VAL A 2 -7.52 0.97 -9.34
N MET A 3 -6.52 0.47 -10.08
CA MET A 3 -5.34 1.28 -10.47
C MET A 3 -5.72 2.55 -11.25
N LYS A 4 -6.62 2.43 -12.22
CA LYS A 4 -7.09 3.59 -13.00
C LYS A 4 -7.79 4.60 -12.10
N THR A 5 -8.67 4.15 -11.21
CA THR A 5 -9.37 5.03 -10.28
C THR A 5 -8.40 5.78 -9.36
N LEU A 6 -7.36 5.13 -8.85
CA LEU A 6 -6.37 5.77 -7.98
C LEU A 6 -5.51 6.81 -8.72
N LEU A 7 -5.19 6.56 -10.00
CA LEU A 7 -4.52 7.53 -10.87
C LEU A 7 -5.43 8.72 -11.19
N ASP A 8 -6.68 8.46 -11.57
CA ASP A 8 -7.67 9.49 -11.93
C ASP A 8 -7.99 10.41 -10.72
N LYS A 9 -7.95 9.86 -9.50
CA LYS A 9 -8.09 10.62 -8.25
C LYS A 9 -6.80 11.30 -7.77
N ASN A 10 -5.72 11.24 -8.55
CA ASN A 10 -4.40 11.75 -8.18
C ASN A 10 -3.86 11.19 -6.85
N LEU A 11 -4.29 10.01 -6.40
CA LEU A 11 -3.73 9.38 -5.21
C LEU A 11 -2.40 8.69 -5.51
N LEU A 12 -2.25 8.19 -6.74
CA LEU A 12 -1.02 7.61 -7.25
C LEU A 12 -0.47 8.39 -8.44
N ARG A 13 0.82 8.20 -8.71
CA ARG A 13 1.53 8.72 -9.89
C ARG A 13 2.46 7.66 -10.47
N ILE A 14 2.79 7.79 -11.75
CA ILE A 14 3.82 6.97 -12.39
C ILE A 14 5.19 7.59 -12.07
N LEU A 15 6.08 6.78 -11.51
CA LEU A 15 7.47 7.16 -11.20
C LEU A 15 8.43 6.81 -12.34
N GLY A 16 8.05 5.88 -13.22
CA GLY A 16 8.84 5.49 -14.37
C GLY A 16 8.56 4.06 -14.80
N LYS A 17 9.54 3.46 -15.46
CA LYS A 17 9.54 2.03 -15.84
C LYS A 17 10.74 1.36 -15.20
N LYS A 18 10.56 0.16 -14.66
CA LYS A 18 11.66 -0.63 -14.12
C LYS A 18 12.46 -1.24 -15.27
N ASP A 19 13.80 -1.17 -15.21
CA ASP A 19 14.67 -1.76 -16.23
C ASP A 19 14.87 -3.26 -16.01
N VAL A 20 13.79 -4.01 -16.19
CA VAL A 20 13.73 -5.48 -16.13
C VAL A 20 12.91 -5.99 -17.31
N PRO A 21 12.98 -7.29 -17.67
CA PRO A 21 12.14 -7.85 -18.72
C PRO A 21 10.65 -7.51 -18.51
N GLY A 22 9.98 -7.06 -19.58
CA GLY A 22 8.60 -6.57 -19.52
C GLY A 22 8.44 -5.08 -19.17
N ARG A 23 9.51 -4.42 -18.68
CA ARG A 23 9.57 -2.97 -18.37
C ARG A 23 8.31 -2.43 -17.66
N PRO A 24 7.90 -3.03 -16.52
CA PRO A 24 6.68 -2.66 -15.84
C PRO A 24 6.72 -1.21 -15.34
N LEU A 25 5.54 -0.58 -15.27
CA LEU A 25 5.38 0.76 -14.70
C LEU A 25 5.58 0.72 -13.18
N ILE A 26 6.36 1.67 -12.67
CA ILE A 26 6.53 1.90 -11.23
C ILE A 26 5.55 2.97 -10.81
N TYR A 27 4.77 2.68 -9.77
CA TYR A 27 3.82 3.62 -9.17
C TYR A 27 4.32 4.09 -7.81
N GLY A 28 3.94 5.30 -7.43
CA GLY A 28 4.14 5.84 -6.09
C GLY A 28 2.98 6.72 -5.67
N THR A 29 2.91 7.06 -4.39
CA THR A 29 1.93 8.02 -3.87
C THR A 29 2.24 9.44 -4.35
N SER A 30 1.22 10.27 -4.43
CA SER A 30 1.35 11.67 -4.80
C SER A 30 1.44 12.58 -3.56
N ARG A 31 1.62 13.88 -3.76
CA ARG A 31 1.43 14.85 -2.67
C ARG A 31 -0.03 14.98 -2.23
N HIS A 32 -0.97 14.84 -3.18
CA HIS A 32 -2.39 14.86 -2.89
C HIS A 32 -2.82 13.71 -1.96
N PHE A 33 -2.16 12.55 -2.07
CA PHE A 33 -2.32 11.48 -1.08
C PHE A 33 -1.95 11.99 0.32
N LEU A 34 -0.76 12.57 0.50
CA LEU A 34 -0.31 13.06 1.81
C LEU A 34 -1.28 14.10 2.39
N GLU A 35 -1.72 15.05 1.56
CA GLU A 35 -2.70 16.07 1.94
C GLU A 35 -4.03 15.45 2.39
N LEU A 36 -4.54 14.47 1.65
CA LEU A 36 -5.81 13.80 1.96
C LEU A 36 -5.74 13.00 3.27
N PHE A 37 -4.61 12.37 3.56
CA PHE A 37 -4.38 11.61 4.79
C PHE A 37 -3.83 12.47 5.94
N GLY A 38 -3.64 13.78 5.75
CA GLY A 38 -3.15 14.69 6.78
C GLY A 38 -1.69 14.44 7.18
N LEU A 39 -0.88 13.88 6.28
CA LEU A 39 0.53 13.53 6.51
C LEU A 39 1.44 14.64 5.94
N ARG A 40 2.55 14.93 6.62
CA ARG A 40 3.55 15.88 6.07
C ARG A 40 4.50 15.19 5.09
N ASP A 41 4.84 13.94 5.38
CA ASP A 41 5.67 13.07 4.55
C ASP A 41 5.33 11.59 4.75
N LEU A 42 6.06 10.71 4.06
CA LEU A 42 5.84 9.26 4.14
C LEU A 42 6.36 8.62 5.43
N ALA A 43 7.22 9.29 6.19
CA ALA A 43 7.70 8.80 7.47
C ALA A 43 6.67 8.99 8.59
N ASP A 44 5.73 9.92 8.42
CA ASP A 44 4.56 10.09 9.30
C ASP A 44 3.53 8.93 9.15
N LEU A 45 3.73 7.98 8.24
CA LEU A 45 2.83 6.83 8.09
C LEU A 45 2.92 5.91 9.32
N PRO A 46 1.77 5.46 9.87
CA PRO A 46 1.77 4.50 10.95
C PRO A 46 2.40 3.19 10.49
N THR A 47 3.14 2.54 11.39
CA THR A 47 3.63 1.19 11.15
C THR A 47 2.45 0.22 11.07
N LEU A 48 2.66 -0.94 10.44
CA LEU A 48 1.61 -1.97 10.38
C LEU A 48 1.09 -2.35 11.76
N LYS A 49 1.98 -2.45 12.77
CA LYS A 49 1.60 -2.74 14.16
C LYS A 49 0.70 -1.67 14.77
N GLU A 50 1.02 -0.40 14.54
CA GLU A 50 0.21 0.73 15.02
C GLU A 50 -1.13 0.79 14.29
N PHE A 51 -1.15 0.49 12.98
CA PHE A 51 -2.36 0.48 12.17
C PHE A 51 -3.36 -0.58 12.65
N THR A 52 -2.88 -1.79 13.00
CA THR A 52 -3.70 -2.85 13.59
C THR A 52 -4.24 -2.49 14.98
N ALA A 53 -3.51 -1.69 15.76
CA ALA A 53 -3.96 -1.23 17.06
C ALA A 53 -5.04 -0.13 16.96
N LEU A 54 -5.05 0.65 15.88
CA LEU A 54 -6.03 1.70 15.61
C LEU A 54 -7.38 1.15 15.15
N ASP A 55 -7.36 0.03 14.43
CA ASP A 55 -8.57 -0.68 13.99
C ASP A 55 -8.35 -2.20 14.05
N PRO A 56 -8.79 -2.86 15.12
CA PRO A 56 -8.62 -4.31 15.32
C PRO A 56 -9.32 -5.15 14.25
N GLU A 57 -10.31 -4.62 13.52
CA GLU A 57 -10.96 -5.33 12.41
C GLU A 57 -10.06 -5.42 11.16
N LEU A 58 -9.06 -4.53 11.03
CA LEU A 58 -8.06 -4.59 9.96
C LEU A 58 -6.96 -5.64 10.22
N ALA A 59 -6.87 -6.16 11.45
CA ALA A 59 -5.95 -7.24 11.83
C ALA A 59 -6.20 -8.55 11.06
N VAL A 60 -7.40 -8.71 10.48
CA VAL A 60 -7.88 -9.94 9.87
C VAL A 60 -7.46 -10.07 8.39
N ALA A 61 -6.71 -9.10 7.85
CA ALA A 61 -6.33 -9.06 6.44
C ALA A 61 -4.88 -9.50 6.16
N ASP A 62 -4.36 -10.51 6.88
CA ASP A 62 -3.23 -11.30 6.39
C ASP A 62 -3.72 -12.66 5.86
N PRO A 63 -4.00 -12.81 4.56
CA PRO A 63 -4.42 -14.08 3.97
C PRO A 63 -3.26 -15.07 3.81
N LEU A 64 -2.06 -14.75 4.28
CA LEU A 64 -0.84 -15.52 4.07
C LEU A 64 -0.21 -16.06 5.36
N GLU A 65 -0.97 -16.27 6.43
CA GLU A 65 -0.57 -17.33 7.35
C GLU A 65 -0.73 -18.65 6.61
N PRO A 66 0.36 -19.35 6.20
CA PRO A 66 0.20 -20.73 5.80
C PRO A 66 -0.35 -21.44 7.03
N GLU A 67 -1.52 -22.06 6.88
CA GLU A 67 -1.91 -23.20 7.69
C GLU A 67 -0.63 -24.01 7.89
N ALA A 68 -0.07 -23.98 9.10
CA ALA A 68 1.14 -24.71 9.39
C ALA A 68 0.79 -26.18 9.19
N ASP A 69 1.22 -26.69 8.04
CA ASP A 69 1.14 -28.10 7.67
C ASP A 69 1.57 -28.95 8.87
N GLY A 70 0.83 -30.04 9.06
CA GLY A 70 0.84 -30.92 10.24
C GLY A 70 2.16 -31.04 11.00
N ALA A 71 2.07 -30.82 12.32
CA ALA A 71 3.05 -31.32 13.28
C ALA A 71 2.35 -32.26 14.27
N LEU A 72 2.44 -33.56 13.92
CA LEU A 72 2.34 -34.79 14.74
C LEU A 72 1.03 -35.13 15.45
#